data_AF-A0A9E9G2Y7-F1
#
_entry.id   AF-A0A9E9G2Y7-F1
#
_cell.length_a   1.000
_cell.length_b   1.000
_cell.length_c   1.000
_cell.angle_alpha   90.00
_cell.angle_beta   90.00
_cell.angle_gamma   90.00
#
_symmetry.space_group_name_H-M   'P 1'
#
loop_
_entity.id
_entity.type
_entity.pdbx_description
1 polymer ?
#
loop_
_entity_poly.entity_id
_entity_poly.type
_entity_poly.pdbx_seq_one_letter_code
_entity_poly.pdbx_strand_id
1 'polypeptide(L)' 'MKEQKWIHEGLITESLPNGMFRVRLDNEDLILGYVSGKIRRSFIRILPGDR' A
#
# COMPACT_ATOMS: atom_id res chain seq x y z
N MET A 1 -21.60 -0.22 -14.53
CA MET A 1 -21.27 -0.91 -13.27
C MET A 1 -20.42 0.06 -12.46
N LYS A 2 -20.97 0.65 -11.38
CA LYS A 2 -20.25 1.68 -10.61
C LYS A 2 -19.25 0.97 -9.69
N GLU A 3 -17.97 1.17 -9.93
CA GLU A 3 -16.90 0.70 -9.04
C GLU A 3 -16.86 1.64 -7.83
N GLN A 4 -17.27 1.14 -6.66
CA GLN A 4 -17.14 1.89 -5.41
C GLN A 4 -15.72 1.69 -4.90
N LYS A 5 -14.92 2.75 -4.98
CA LYS A 5 -13.56 2.76 -4.45
C LYS A 5 -13.58 3.28 -3.02
N TRP A 6 -13.23 2.42 -2.08
CA TRP A 6 -12.99 2.84 -0.70
C TRP A 6 -11.53 3.20 -0.49
N ILE A 7 -11.31 4.30 0.22
CA ILE A 7 -9.99 4.79 0.60
C ILE A 7 -9.85 4.50 2.09
N HIS A 8 -8.83 3.74 2.45
CA HIS A 8 -8.47 3.43 3.84
C HIS A 8 -7.01 3.76 4.05
N GLU A 9 -6.68 4.16 5.26
CA GLU A 9 -5.30 4.33 5.72
C GLU A 9 -4.80 3.01 6.35
N GLY A 10 -3.49 2.79 6.31
CA GLY A 10 -2.91 1.57 6.87
C GLY A 10 -1.40 1.70 6.99
N LEU A 11 -0.82 0.93 7.89
CA LEU A 11 0.61 0.93 8.17
C LEU A 11 1.32 -0.11 7.31
N ILE A 12 2.41 0.28 6.66
CA ILE A 12 3.24 -0.63 5.89
C ILE A 12 4.08 -1.46 6.86
N THR A 13 3.80 -2.76 6.92
CA THR A 13 4.48 -3.66 7.85
C THR A 13 5.75 -4.24 7.24
N GLU A 14 5.70 -4.66 5.98
CA GLU A 14 6.82 -5.32 5.31
C GLU A 14 6.91 -4.96 3.82
N SER A 15 8.13 -4.77 3.33
CA SER A 15 8.41 -4.63 1.90
C SER A 15 8.74 -5.99 1.28
N LEU A 16 8.03 -6.37 0.23
CA LEU A 16 8.23 -7.62 -0.50
C LEU A 16 8.95 -7.38 -1.84
N PRO A 17 9.60 -8.42 -2.39
CA PRO A 17 10.16 -8.37 -3.74
C PRO A 17 9.11 -7.92 -4.78
N ASN A 18 9.57 -7.32 -5.88
CA ASN A 18 8.73 -6.77 -6.97
C ASN A 18 7.95 -5.48 -6.63
N GLY A 19 8.27 -4.84 -5.50
CA GLY A 19 7.61 -3.61 -5.07
C GLY A 19 6.15 -3.83 -4.63
N MET A 20 5.92 -4.99 -4.01
CA MET A 20 4.70 -5.27 -3.26
C MET A 20 4.94 -4.96 -1.77
N PHE A 21 3.89 -4.63 -1.05
CA PHE A 21 3.96 -4.22 0.34
C PHE A 21 2.85 -4.90 1.11
N ARG A 22 3.17 -5.38 2.32
CA ARG A 22 2.15 -5.76 3.29
C ARG A 22 1.72 -4.52 4.03
N VAL A 23 0.41 -4.29 4.04
CA VAL A 23 -0.20 -3.14 4.71
C VAL A 23 -1.16 -3.69 5.75
N ARG A 24 -1.01 -3.26 7.00
CA ARG A 24 -1.96 -3.50 8.06
C ARG A 24 -2.95 -2.34 8.08
N LEU A 25 -4.20 -2.62 7.78
CA LEU A 25 -5.28 -1.64 7.90
C LEU A 25 -5.58 -1.39 9.38
N ASP A 26 -6.19 -0.24 9.67
CA ASP A 26 -6.62 0.10 11.04
C ASP A 26 -7.65 -0.91 11.61
N ASN A 27 -8.33 -1.66 10.73
CA ASN A 27 -9.24 -2.75 11.08
C ASN A 27 -8.51 -4.08 11.41
N GLU A 28 -7.19 -4.06 11.59
CA GLU A 28 -6.30 -5.20 11.85
C GLU A 28 -6.08 -6.19 10.70
N ASP A 29 -6.78 -6.03 9.58
CA ASP A 29 -6.57 -6.84 8.38
C ASP A 29 -5.21 -6.55 7.73
N LEU A 30 -4.50 -7.62 7.37
CA LEU A 30 -3.25 -7.58 6.62
C LEU A 30 -3.54 -7.82 5.13
N ILE A 31 -3.30 -6.80 4.31
CA ILE A 31 -3.49 -6.86 2.87
C ILE A 31 -2.16 -6.78 2.11
N LEU A 32 -2.15 -7.35 0.91
CA LEU A 32 -1.05 -7.21 -0.05
C LEU A 32 -1.40 -6.11 -1.05
N GLY A 33 -0.59 -5.05 -1.06
CA GLY A 33 -0.75 -3.92 -1.97
C GLY A 33 0.44 -3.76 -2.89
N TYR A 34 0.22 -3.11 -4.03
CA TYR A 34 1.29 -2.60 -4.89
C TYR A 34 1.18 -1.10 -5.02
N VAL A 35 2.31 -0.47 -5.30
CA VAL A 35 2.43 0.97 -5.39
C VAL A 35 1.75 1.49 -6.67
N SER A 36 0.99 2.57 -6.55
CA SER A 36 0.38 3.20 -7.72
C SER A 36 1.44 3.63 -8.74
N GLY A 37 1.09 3.55 -10.03
CA GLY A 37 2.01 3.94 -11.11
C GLY A 37 2.49 5.40 -11.02
N LYS A 38 1.68 6.29 -10.43
CA LYS A 38 2.06 7.69 -10.19
C LYS A 38 3.24 7.81 -9.22
N ILE A 39 3.20 7.10 -8.10
CA ILE A 39 4.26 7.08 -7.10
C ILE A 39 5.54 6.46 -7.69
N ARG A 40 5.41 5.38 -8.49
CA ARG A 40 6.56 4.78 -9.20
C ARG A 40 7.24 5.77 -10.14
N ARG A 41 6.48 6.57 -10.91
CA ARG A 41 7.03 7.61 -11.79
C ARG A 41 7.68 8.76 -11.03
N SER A 42 7.20 9.06 -9.83
CA SER A 42 7.77 10.09 -8.96
C SER A 42 9.01 9.61 -8.18
N PHE A 43 9.47 8.37 -8.39
CA PHE A 43 10.63 7.79 -7.68
C PHE A 43 10.54 7.87 -6.14
N ILE A 44 9.32 7.91 -5.61
CA ILE A 44 9.10 7.94 -4.15
C ILE A 44 9.42 6.56 -3.60
N ARG A 45 10.36 6.50 -2.66
CA ARG A 45 10.72 5.28 -1.95
C ARG A 45 9.83 5.13 -0.72
N ILE A 46 9.19 3.98 -0.62
CA ILE A 46 8.34 3.59 0.50
C ILE A 46 9.13 2.63 1.37
N LEU A 47 9.13 2.85 2.69
CA LEU A 47 9.83 2.02 3.66
C LEU A 47 8.83 1.33 4.61
N PRO A 48 9.19 0.17 5.19
CA PRO A 48 8.42 -0.40 6.28
C PRO A 48 8.33 0.59 7.45
N GLY A 49 7.11 0.83 7.95
CA GLY A 49 6.82 1.84 8.98
C GLY A 49 6.13 3.10 8.47
N ASP A 50 6.05 3.31 7.15
CA ASP A 50 5.27 4.41 6.55
C ASP A 50 3.76 4.14 6.68
N ARG A 51 2.95 5.21 6.83
CA ARG A 51 1.48 5.18 6.90
C ARG A 51 0.88 6.05 5.79
#